data_AF-A0A7Y1VLV7-F1
#
_entry.id   AF-A0A7Y1VLV7-F1
#
_cell.length_a   1.000
_cell.length_b   1.000
_cell.length_c   1.000
_cell.angle_alpha   90.00
_cell.angle_beta   90.00
_cell.angle_gamma   90.00
#
_symmetry.space_group_name_H-M   'P 1'
#
loop_
_entity.id
_entity.type
_entity.pdbx_description
1 polymer ?
#
loop_
_entity_poly.entity_id
_entity_poly.type
_entity_poly.pdbx_seq_one_letter_code
_entity_poly.pdbx_strand_id
1 'polypeptide(L)'
;QFNRAVAAVAALYDGDANGALSALGSSYFDMMGDLTAGPKHVYSLDSGDFTNGLFKITDNNGDQIIVHDSWIADAEAGDTRVTTKTSVRSNPTTQDGLAGTNQTALYPTNISSIDMLRNEELVLVYAEASILANSLQDAEDALNVIRNSAGLPNYSGLQTADDLTTEMLNQRRYSLWCENHRMFDLRRYNLSSTLPIDRAGDQVFNVAPVPLSENE
;
A
#
# COMPACT_ATOMS: atom_id res chain seq x y z
N GLN A 1 -3.75 -1.55 -21.73
CA GLN A 1 -3.08 -1.92 -20.47
C GLN A 1 -3.69 -1.20 -19.28
N PHE A 2 -3.65 0.14 -19.17
CA PHE A 2 -4.22 0.85 -18.00
C PHE A 2 -5.68 0.51 -17.69
N ASN A 3 -6.58 0.62 -18.66
CA ASN A 3 -7.99 0.27 -18.48
C ASN A 3 -8.23 -1.21 -18.11
N ARG A 4 -7.26 -2.11 -18.34
CA ARG A 4 -7.32 -3.52 -17.97
C ARG A 4 -6.78 -3.74 -16.57
N ALA A 5 -5.71 -3.03 -16.20
CA ALA A 5 -5.21 -2.97 -14.84
C ALA A 5 -6.29 -2.49 -13.85
N VAL A 6 -6.96 -1.38 -14.16
CA VAL A 6 -8.05 -0.85 -13.33
C VAL A 6 -9.23 -1.84 -13.28
N ALA A 7 -9.56 -2.49 -14.40
CA ALA A 7 -10.61 -3.50 -14.42
C ALA A 7 -10.26 -4.73 -13.55
N ALA A 8 -8.99 -5.13 -13.49
CA ALA A 8 -8.55 -6.21 -12.63
C ALA A 8 -8.71 -5.88 -11.15
N VAL A 9 -8.28 -4.68 -10.73
CA VAL A 9 -8.46 -4.21 -9.35
C VAL A 9 -9.94 -4.11 -8.98
N ALA A 10 -10.77 -3.57 -9.88
CA ALA A 10 -12.21 -3.45 -9.65
C ALA A 10 -12.89 -4.82 -9.52
N ALA A 11 -12.60 -5.77 -10.42
CA ALA A 11 -13.12 -7.13 -10.36
C ALA A 11 -12.70 -7.84 -9.07
N LEU A 12 -11.44 -7.68 -8.65
CA LEU A 12 -10.95 -8.23 -7.39
C LEU A 12 -11.73 -7.67 -6.19
N TYR A 13 -11.98 -6.37 -6.17
CA TYR A 13 -12.72 -5.72 -5.07
C TYR A 13 -14.20 -6.13 -5.03
N ASP A 14 -14.76 -6.59 -6.15
CA ASP A 14 -16.09 -7.19 -6.26
C ASP A 14 -16.11 -8.71 -5.96
N GLY A 15 -14.95 -9.31 -5.68
CA GLY A 15 -14.80 -10.74 -5.42
C GLY A 15 -14.79 -11.62 -6.68
N ASP A 16 -14.76 -11.03 -7.88
CA ASP A 16 -14.66 -11.76 -9.16
C ASP A 16 -13.20 -12.10 -9.49
N ALA A 17 -12.72 -13.19 -8.90
CA ALA A 17 -11.36 -13.70 -9.10
C ALA A 17 -11.06 -13.99 -10.59
N ASN A 18 -11.99 -14.60 -11.31
CA ASN A 18 -11.79 -14.97 -12.72
C ASN A 18 -11.75 -13.72 -13.62
N GLY A 19 -12.62 -12.75 -13.36
CA GLY A 19 -12.60 -11.45 -14.03
C GLY A 19 -11.28 -10.70 -13.79
N ALA A 20 -10.77 -10.73 -12.55
CA ALA A 20 -9.48 -10.14 -12.21
C ALA A 20 -8.32 -10.79 -12.97
N LEU A 21 -8.20 -12.13 -12.92
CA LEU A 21 -7.17 -12.90 -13.63
C LEU A 21 -7.21 -12.67 -15.15
N SER A 22 -8.41 -12.63 -15.74
CA SER A 22 -8.58 -12.35 -17.16
C SER A 22 -8.12 -10.94 -17.54
N ALA A 23 -8.51 -9.94 -16.75
CA ALA A 23 -8.14 -8.55 -16.99
C ALA A 23 -6.62 -8.32 -16.81
N LEU A 24 -5.98 -9.02 -15.87
CA LEU A 24 -4.53 -8.94 -15.65
C LEU A 24 -3.73 -9.33 -16.91
N GLY A 25 -4.15 -10.35 -17.65
CA GLY A 25 -3.43 -10.84 -18.84
C GLY A 25 -3.25 -9.81 -19.97
N SER A 26 -3.97 -8.69 -19.95
CA SER A 26 -3.84 -7.58 -20.92
C SER A 26 -3.43 -6.24 -20.26
N SER A 27 -2.89 -6.32 -19.05
CA SER A 27 -2.51 -5.17 -18.21
C SER A 27 -0.99 -4.93 -18.24
N TYR A 28 -0.46 -4.27 -17.19
CA TYR A 28 0.98 -4.14 -16.95
C TYR A 28 1.56 -5.29 -16.11
N PHE A 29 0.71 -6.26 -15.73
CA PHE A 29 1.09 -7.41 -14.92
C PHE A 29 2.16 -8.25 -15.60
N ASP A 30 3.27 -8.47 -14.88
CA ASP A 30 4.34 -9.37 -15.26
C ASP A 30 5.11 -9.80 -14.00
N MET A 31 5.03 -11.09 -13.62
CA MET A 31 5.74 -11.62 -12.45
C MET A 31 7.26 -11.60 -12.60
N MET A 32 7.79 -11.48 -13.82
CA MET A 32 9.23 -11.40 -14.10
C MET A 32 9.66 -10.00 -14.55
N GLY A 33 8.71 -9.07 -14.61
CA GLY A 33 8.91 -7.72 -15.14
C GLY A 33 9.35 -6.71 -14.08
N ASP A 34 9.52 -5.47 -14.53
CA ASP A 34 9.77 -4.33 -13.65
C ASP A 34 8.54 -4.07 -12.77
N LEU A 35 8.70 -4.18 -11.46
CA LEU A 35 7.63 -3.92 -10.49
C LEU A 35 7.14 -2.46 -10.49
N THR A 36 7.94 -1.53 -11.01
CA THR A 36 7.61 -0.10 -11.12
C THR A 36 6.88 0.27 -12.42
N ALA A 37 6.67 -0.71 -13.32
CA ALA A 37 6.01 -0.49 -14.60
C ALA A 37 4.53 -0.15 -14.41
N GLY A 38 4.09 0.95 -15.02
CA GLY A 38 2.71 1.42 -14.95
C GLY A 38 2.59 2.92 -15.21
N PRO A 39 1.36 3.44 -15.34
CA PRO A 39 1.13 4.86 -15.53
C PRO A 39 1.37 5.63 -14.24
N LYS A 40 1.92 6.84 -14.39
CA LYS A 40 2.27 7.72 -13.28
C LYS A 40 1.66 9.10 -13.51
N HIS A 41 1.28 9.75 -12.42
CA HIS A 41 1.02 11.18 -12.43
C HIS A 41 2.36 11.92 -12.33
N VAL A 42 2.69 12.70 -13.35
CA VAL A 42 3.94 13.45 -13.43
C VAL A 42 3.76 14.81 -12.78
N TYR A 43 4.76 15.23 -11.99
CA TYR A 43 4.82 16.55 -11.37
C TYR A 43 6.04 17.30 -11.91
N SER A 44 5.97 18.63 -11.96
CA SER A 44 7.06 19.47 -12.49
C SER A 44 7.06 20.85 -11.83
N LEU A 45 8.03 21.69 -12.20
CA LEU A 45 8.10 23.11 -11.84
C LEU A 45 7.75 24.03 -13.03
N ASP A 46 7.29 23.46 -14.13
CA ASP A 46 6.94 24.23 -15.32
C ASP A 46 5.69 25.10 -15.09
N SER A 47 5.57 26.17 -15.88
CA SER A 47 4.46 27.11 -15.71
C SER A 47 3.12 26.43 -15.96
N GLY A 48 2.28 26.37 -14.93
CA GLY A 48 0.96 25.74 -14.99
C GLY A 48 0.90 24.35 -14.36
N ASP A 49 2.04 23.75 -14.03
CA ASP A 49 2.13 22.45 -13.37
C ASP A 49 2.16 22.58 -11.83
N PHE A 50 1.92 21.45 -11.16
CA PHE A 50 1.97 21.34 -9.70
C PHE A 50 3.17 20.49 -9.25
N THR A 51 3.58 20.70 -8.00
CA THR A 51 4.53 19.83 -7.28
C THR A 51 3.81 18.66 -6.61
N ASN A 52 4.53 17.56 -6.40
CA ASN A 52 4.09 16.42 -5.62
C ASN A 52 3.86 16.81 -4.15
N GLY A 53 2.60 16.88 -3.73
CA GLY A 53 2.21 17.23 -2.35
C GLY A 53 2.45 16.14 -1.30
N LEU A 54 2.81 14.92 -1.71
CA LEU A 54 3.18 13.83 -0.81
C LEU A 54 4.68 13.80 -0.50
N PHE A 55 5.50 14.57 -1.23
CA PHE A 55 6.88 14.81 -0.83
C PHE A 55 6.92 15.53 0.53
N LYS A 56 7.76 15.03 1.44
CA LYS A 56 7.98 15.67 2.75
C LYS A 56 9.44 15.97 2.94
N ILE A 57 9.73 17.24 3.21
CA ILE A 57 11.08 17.70 3.55
C ILE A 57 11.48 17.05 4.89
N THR A 58 12.69 16.52 4.97
CA THR A 58 13.25 15.92 6.19
C THR A 58 13.19 16.92 7.35
N ASP A 59 12.70 16.46 8.51
CA ASP A 59 12.60 17.24 9.76
C ASP A 59 11.74 18.50 9.69
N ASN A 60 10.95 18.70 8.62
CA ASN A 60 9.95 19.76 8.61
C ASN A 60 8.85 19.44 9.63
N ASN A 61 8.47 20.45 10.44
CA ASN A 61 7.40 20.35 11.43
C ASN A 61 6.07 20.97 10.97
N GLY A 62 6.06 21.71 9.86
CA GLY A 62 4.86 22.35 9.32
C GLY A 62 4.10 21.50 8.29
N ASP A 63 4.74 20.48 7.74
CA ASP A 63 4.14 19.56 6.76
C ASP A 63 4.75 18.17 6.92
N GLN A 64 3.95 17.22 7.43
CA GLN A 64 4.42 15.94 7.92
C GLN A 64 3.46 14.82 7.50
N ILE A 65 4.05 13.67 7.16
CA ILE A 65 3.37 12.38 7.26
C ILE A 65 4.22 11.55 8.21
N ILE A 66 3.71 11.39 9.43
CA ILE A 66 4.37 10.63 10.48
C ILE A 66 4.05 9.15 10.31
N VAL A 67 5.08 8.31 10.40
CA VAL A 67 4.94 6.87 10.36
C VAL A 67 4.46 6.42 11.72
N HIS A 68 3.35 5.68 11.76
CA HIS A 68 2.88 5.10 13.00
C HIS A 68 3.90 4.04 13.49
N ASP A 69 4.25 4.05 14.78
CA ASP A 69 5.31 3.19 15.33
C ASP A 69 5.04 1.69 15.11
N SER A 70 3.76 1.26 15.08
CA SER A 70 3.42 -0.14 14.74
C SER A 70 3.81 -0.54 13.32
N TRP A 71 3.86 0.38 12.34
CA TRP A 71 4.33 0.02 10.99
C TRP A 71 5.82 -0.30 10.98
N ILE A 72 6.60 0.29 11.90
CA ILE A 72 8.02 -0.07 12.09
C ILE A 72 8.15 -1.35 12.92
N ALA A 73 7.40 -1.45 14.03
CA ALA A 73 7.52 -2.54 14.98
C ALA A 73 6.98 -3.89 14.43
N ASP A 74 5.96 -3.86 13.59
CA ASP A 74 5.35 -5.05 12.99
C ASP A 74 6.12 -5.56 11.75
N ALA A 75 7.18 -4.86 11.32
CA ALA A 75 7.88 -5.23 10.10
C ALA A 75 8.70 -6.51 10.28
N GLU A 76 8.68 -7.37 9.26
CA GLU A 76 9.53 -8.55 9.24
C GLU A 76 11.00 -8.12 9.27
N ALA A 77 11.81 -8.78 10.10
CA ALA A 77 13.22 -8.45 10.23
C ALA A 77 13.92 -8.60 8.86
N GLY A 78 14.54 -7.51 8.41
CA GLY A 78 15.21 -7.45 7.11
C GLY A 78 14.37 -6.85 5.98
N ASP A 79 13.10 -6.49 6.21
CA ASP A 79 12.28 -5.83 5.19
C ASP A 79 12.85 -4.45 4.83
N THR A 80 13.41 -4.36 3.62
CA THR A 80 14.06 -3.14 3.13
C THR A 80 13.08 -2.00 2.86
N ARG A 81 11.77 -2.26 2.79
CA ARG A 81 10.75 -1.21 2.58
C ARG A 81 10.67 -0.25 3.76
N VAL A 82 10.99 -0.72 4.97
CA VAL A 82 11.02 0.14 6.17
C VAL A 82 12.05 1.25 6.02
N THR A 83 13.27 0.91 5.63
CA THR A 83 14.38 1.86 5.52
C THR A 83 14.36 2.65 4.22
N THR A 84 13.76 2.11 3.16
CA THR A 84 13.65 2.83 1.87
C THR A 84 12.46 3.79 1.81
N LYS A 85 11.40 3.56 2.61
CA LYS A 85 10.18 4.38 2.58
C LYS A 85 10.02 5.30 3.78
N THR A 86 10.93 5.24 4.76
CA THR A 86 10.87 6.08 5.96
C THR A 86 12.24 6.62 6.34
N SER A 87 12.26 7.70 7.12
CA SER A 87 13.46 8.26 7.72
C SER A 87 13.20 8.67 9.17
N VAL A 88 14.19 8.48 10.03
CA VAL A 88 14.15 8.94 11.42
C VAL A 88 14.10 10.47 11.47
N ARG A 89 13.35 11.01 12.41
CA ARG A 89 13.28 12.45 12.68
C ARG A 89 14.29 12.84 13.76
N SER A 90 15.04 13.91 13.55
CA SER A 90 15.98 14.45 14.55
C SER A 90 15.28 15.27 15.63
N ASN A 91 14.14 15.87 15.31
CA ASN A 91 13.34 16.69 16.22
C ASN A 91 11.84 16.36 16.09
N PRO A 92 11.39 15.21 16.63
CA PRO A 92 9.99 14.81 16.57
C PRO A 92 9.10 15.80 17.36
N THR A 93 7.97 16.17 16.76
CA THR A 93 6.95 17.00 17.41
C THR A 93 5.80 16.15 17.91
N THR A 94 5.15 16.62 18.98
CA THR A 94 3.93 16.03 19.52
C THR A 94 2.74 16.91 19.17
N GLN A 95 1.63 16.28 18.80
CA GLN A 95 0.34 16.93 18.64
C GLN A 95 -0.72 16.10 19.39
N ASP A 96 -1.48 16.75 20.28
CA ASP A 96 -2.55 16.11 21.07
C ASP A 96 -2.12 14.80 21.76
N GLY A 97 -0.89 14.76 22.28
CA GLY A 97 -0.29 13.60 22.96
C GLY A 97 0.22 12.49 22.03
N LEU A 98 0.10 12.66 20.70
CA LEU A 98 0.61 11.73 19.70
C LEU A 98 1.96 12.22 19.16
N ALA A 99 2.89 11.29 18.98
CA ALA A 99 4.19 11.53 18.36
C ALA A 99 4.60 10.31 17.53
N GLY A 100 5.62 10.46 16.70
CA GLY A 100 6.24 9.34 16.00
C GLY A 100 7.71 9.61 15.73
N THR A 101 8.48 8.53 15.68
CA THR A 101 9.95 8.58 15.55
C THR A 101 10.41 8.72 14.10
N ASN A 102 9.57 8.31 13.15
CA ASN A 102 9.86 8.30 11.72
C ASN A 102 8.86 9.15 10.93
N GLN A 103 9.32 9.69 9.80
CA GLN A 103 8.48 10.29 8.77
C GLN A 103 8.55 9.49 7.47
N THR A 104 7.59 9.71 6.57
CA THR A 104 7.68 9.17 5.21
C THR A 104 8.90 9.73 4.47
N ALA A 105 9.52 8.89 3.66
CA ALA A 105 10.60 9.21 2.73
C ALA A 105 10.32 8.61 1.33
N LEU A 106 9.05 8.30 1.04
CA LEU A 106 8.64 7.60 -0.18
C LEU A 106 9.02 8.34 -1.47
N TYR A 107 8.86 9.66 -1.49
CA TYR A 107 9.18 10.49 -2.64
C TYR A 107 10.47 11.26 -2.38
N PRO A 108 11.51 11.11 -3.21
CA PRO A 108 12.80 11.78 -2.99
C PRO A 108 12.78 13.27 -3.31
N THR A 109 11.84 13.74 -4.15
CA THR A 109 11.74 15.15 -4.55
C THR A 109 10.29 15.60 -4.67
N ASN A 110 10.06 16.92 -4.66
CA ASN A 110 8.76 17.53 -4.92
C ASN A 110 8.29 17.44 -6.38
N ILE A 111 9.06 16.82 -7.27
CA ILE A 111 8.68 16.53 -8.66
C ILE A 111 8.67 15.02 -8.95
N SER A 112 8.86 14.19 -7.93
CA SER A 112 8.76 12.74 -8.07
C SER A 112 7.35 12.38 -8.53
N SER A 113 7.24 11.56 -9.56
CA SER A 113 5.93 11.07 -10.03
C SER A 113 5.28 10.16 -8.99
N ILE A 114 3.95 10.15 -8.97
CA ILE A 114 3.17 9.21 -8.16
C ILE A 114 2.63 8.12 -9.08
N ASP A 115 2.87 6.86 -8.75
CA ASP A 115 2.28 5.75 -9.48
C ASP A 115 0.76 5.79 -9.32
N MET A 116 0.02 5.80 -10.43
CA MET A 116 -1.44 5.65 -10.38
C MET A 116 -1.83 4.19 -10.17
N LEU A 117 -0.98 3.29 -10.69
CA LEU A 117 -1.01 1.85 -10.56
C LEU A 117 0.35 1.33 -11.06
N ARG A 118 0.93 0.33 -10.42
CA ARG A 118 2.18 -0.30 -10.87
C ARG A 118 2.12 -1.83 -10.84
N ASN A 119 3.06 -2.47 -11.53
CA ASN A 119 3.14 -3.92 -11.62
C ASN A 119 3.27 -4.59 -10.23
N GLU A 120 3.94 -3.97 -9.25
CA GLU A 120 3.96 -4.46 -7.86
C GLU A 120 2.54 -4.65 -7.28
N GLU A 121 1.65 -3.67 -7.47
CA GLU A 121 0.25 -3.78 -7.07
C GLU A 121 -0.45 -4.90 -7.85
N LEU A 122 -0.19 -5.02 -9.15
CA LEU A 122 -0.81 -6.04 -10.00
C LEU A 122 -0.38 -7.47 -9.64
N VAL A 123 0.87 -7.67 -9.22
CA VAL A 123 1.35 -8.95 -8.69
C VAL A 123 0.62 -9.30 -7.38
N LEU A 124 0.35 -8.31 -6.52
CA LEU A 124 -0.45 -8.50 -5.31
C LEU A 124 -1.95 -8.74 -5.62
N VAL A 125 -2.49 -8.10 -6.65
CA VAL A 125 -3.84 -8.37 -7.18
C VAL A 125 -3.94 -9.80 -7.71
N TYR A 126 -2.91 -10.27 -8.42
CA TYR A 126 -2.81 -11.65 -8.87
C TYR A 126 -2.76 -12.63 -7.69
N ALA A 127 -1.94 -12.35 -6.67
CA ALA A 127 -1.89 -13.18 -5.47
C ALA A 127 -3.27 -13.30 -4.80
N GLU A 128 -3.96 -12.17 -4.57
CA GLU A 128 -5.30 -12.15 -3.97
C GLU A 128 -6.33 -12.89 -4.84
N ALA A 129 -6.35 -12.66 -6.16
CA ALA A 129 -7.25 -13.36 -7.07
C ALA A 129 -6.99 -14.88 -7.10
N SER A 130 -5.72 -15.29 -7.08
CA SER A 130 -5.33 -16.70 -7.03
C SER A 130 -5.75 -17.37 -5.72
N ILE A 131 -5.67 -16.68 -4.57
CA ILE A 131 -6.21 -17.18 -3.30
C ILE A 131 -7.73 -17.40 -3.42
N LEU A 132 -8.47 -16.43 -3.92
CA LEU A 132 -9.93 -16.52 -4.11
C LEU A 132 -10.32 -17.64 -5.08
N ALA A 133 -9.50 -17.91 -6.10
CA ALA A 133 -9.66 -19.00 -7.04
C ALA A 133 -9.17 -20.37 -6.51
N ASN A 134 -8.65 -20.41 -5.28
CA ASN A 134 -8.03 -21.59 -4.65
C ASN A 134 -6.79 -22.13 -5.42
N SER A 135 -6.13 -21.28 -6.20
CA SER A 135 -4.83 -21.51 -6.83
C SER A 135 -3.69 -21.11 -5.88
N LEU A 136 -3.53 -21.87 -4.79
CA LEU A 136 -2.67 -21.45 -3.67
C LEU A 136 -1.17 -21.40 -4.02
N GLN A 137 -0.70 -22.29 -4.90
CA GLN A 137 0.69 -22.23 -5.38
C GLN A 137 0.97 -20.96 -6.19
N ASP A 138 0.05 -20.58 -7.08
CA ASP A 138 0.19 -19.36 -7.88
C ASP A 138 0.21 -18.10 -7.00
N ALA A 139 -0.58 -18.12 -5.92
CA ALA A 139 -0.57 -17.05 -4.93
C ALA A 139 0.75 -16.97 -4.16
N GLU A 140 1.28 -18.11 -3.71
CA GLU A 140 2.57 -18.18 -3.01
C GLU A 140 3.71 -17.69 -3.91
N ASP A 141 3.74 -18.11 -5.18
CA ASP A 141 4.76 -17.69 -6.15
C ASP A 141 4.75 -16.18 -6.36
N ALA A 142 3.55 -15.57 -6.48
CA ALA A 142 3.41 -14.12 -6.60
C ALA A 142 3.82 -13.38 -5.32
N LEU A 143 3.49 -13.91 -4.13
CA LEU A 143 3.96 -13.35 -2.86
C LEU A 143 5.48 -13.44 -2.73
N ASN A 144 6.09 -14.53 -3.21
CA ASN A 144 7.53 -14.70 -3.22
C ASN A 144 8.22 -13.66 -4.12
N VAL A 145 7.65 -13.29 -5.26
CA VAL A 145 8.17 -12.18 -6.09
C VAL A 145 8.25 -10.88 -5.25
N ILE A 146 7.18 -10.54 -4.53
CA ILE A 146 7.10 -9.32 -3.72
C ILE A 146 8.07 -9.39 -2.53
N ARG A 147 8.07 -10.51 -1.78
CA ARG A 147 8.97 -10.73 -0.64
C ARG A 147 10.44 -10.59 -1.05
N ASN A 148 10.85 -11.25 -2.12
CA ASN A 148 12.21 -11.19 -2.62
C ASN A 148 12.60 -9.78 -3.07
N SER A 149 11.69 -9.02 -3.69
CA SER A 149 11.95 -7.62 -4.06
C SER A 149 12.20 -6.72 -2.85
N ALA A 150 11.65 -7.08 -1.69
CA ALA A 150 11.83 -6.39 -0.42
C ALA A 150 13.02 -6.92 0.41
N GLY A 151 13.79 -7.87 -0.12
CA GLY A 151 14.92 -8.49 0.59
C GLY A 151 14.53 -9.55 1.61
N LEU A 152 13.25 -9.97 1.62
CA LEU A 152 12.74 -11.03 2.47
C LEU A 152 12.91 -12.40 1.80
N PRO A 153 13.10 -13.49 2.58
CA PRO A 153 13.09 -14.84 2.03
C PRO A 153 11.70 -15.21 1.52
N ASN A 154 11.63 -16.26 0.69
CA ASN A 154 10.36 -16.87 0.30
C ASN A 154 9.47 -17.18 1.52
N TYR A 155 8.17 -17.11 1.29
CA TYR A 155 7.15 -17.53 2.24
C TYR A 155 7.42 -18.96 2.72
N SER A 156 7.27 -19.18 4.03
CA SER A 156 7.55 -20.46 4.68
C SER A 156 6.42 -20.92 5.62
N GLY A 157 5.29 -20.21 5.59
CA GLY A 157 4.10 -20.57 6.36
C GLY A 157 3.29 -21.66 5.68
N LEU A 158 2.08 -21.90 6.18
CA LEU A 158 1.19 -22.90 5.61
C LEU A 158 0.58 -22.39 4.29
N GLN A 159 0.52 -23.26 3.29
CA GLN A 159 -0.13 -22.96 2.02
C GLN A 159 -1.65 -23.15 2.13
N THR A 160 -2.30 -22.32 2.96
CA THR A 160 -3.78 -22.26 3.09
C THR A 160 -4.28 -20.89 2.63
N ALA A 161 -5.56 -20.80 2.26
CA ALA A 161 -6.16 -19.52 1.84
C ALA A 161 -6.07 -18.45 2.94
N ASP A 162 -6.28 -18.81 4.21
CA ASP A 162 -6.24 -17.88 5.33
C ASP A 162 -4.82 -17.37 5.62
N ASP A 163 -3.85 -18.28 5.61
CA ASP A 163 -2.44 -17.95 5.86
C ASP A 163 -1.85 -17.11 4.72
N LEU A 164 -2.16 -17.45 3.46
CA LEU A 164 -1.74 -16.67 2.30
C LEU A 164 -2.47 -15.32 2.22
N THR A 165 -3.74 -15.23 2.65
CA THR A 165 -4.45 -13.94 2.76
C THR A 165 -3.77 -13.03 3.78
N THR A 166 -3.39 -13.60 4.93
CA THR A 166 -2.67 -12.86 5.98
C THR A 166 -1.34 -12.34 5.46
N GLU A 167 -0.56 -13.18 4.78
CA GLU A 167 0.70 -12.77 4.15
C GLU A 167 0.48 -11.73 3.05
N MET A 168 -0.51 -11.92 2.19
CA MET A 168 -0.86 -10.97 1.12
C MET A 168 -1.19 -9.58 1.67
N LEU A 169 -2.01 -9.51 2.73
CA LEU A 169 -2.33 -8.24 3.39
C LEU A 169 -1.11 -7.61 4.07
N ASN A 170 -0.19 -8.42 4.58
CA ASN A 170 1.08 -7.95 5.12
C ASN A 170 1.95 -7.35 4.01
N GLN A 171 2.15 -8.06 2.90
CA GLN A 171 2.92 -7.56 1.76
C GLN A 171 2.30 -6.29 1.17
N ARG A 172 0.96 -6.21 1.02
CA ARG A 172 0.26 -4.99 0.59
C ARG A 172 0.50 -3.80 1.53
N ARG A 173 0.49 -4.01 2.85
CA ARG A 173 0.74 -2.96 3.87
C ARG A 173 2.09 -2.27 3.68
N TYR A 174 3.14 -3.03 3.31
CA TYR A 174 4.49 -2.49 3.13
C TYR A 174 4.76 -2.05 1.68
N SER A 175 4.30 -2.82 0.69
CA SER A 175 4.43 -2.47 -0.74
C SER A 175 3.68 -1.21 -1.11
N LEU A 176 2.52 -0.93 -0.49
CA LEU A 176 1.65 0.19 -0.85
C LEU A 176 1.58 1.28 0.24
N TRP A 177 2.67 1.42 1.00
CA TRP A 177 2.82 2.45 2.03
C TRP A 177 2.61 3.86 1.45
N CYS A 178 1.76 4.68 2.10
CA CYS A 178 1.41 6.02 1.64
C CYS A 178 0.76 6.10 0.24
N GLU A 179 0.22 4.98 -0.26
CA GLU A 179 -0.42 4.89 -1.59
C GLU A 179 -1.94 4.64 -1.49
N ASN A 180 -2.55 4.89 -0.31
CA ASN A 180 -4.00 4.84 -0.08
C ASN A 180 -4.66 3.46 -0.29
N HIS A 181 -4.00 2.37 0.15
CA HIS A 181 -4.58 1.02 0.06
C HIS A 181 -4.99 0.42 1.41
N ARG A 182 -4.17 0.59 2.46
CA ARG A 182 -4.34 -0.13 3.73
C ARG A 182 -5.72 0.04 4.37
N MET A 183 -6.29 1.24 4.32
CA MET A 183 -7.63 1.50 4.85
C MET A 183 -8.70 0.68 4.13
N PHE A 184 -8.64 0.62 2.80
CA PHE A 184 -9.60 -0.17 2.01
C PHE A 184 -9.41 -1.66 2.20
N ASP A 185 -8.16 -2.14 2.23
CA ASP A 185 -7.87 -3.55 2.50
C ASP A 185 -8.43 -3.99 3.85
N LEU A 186 -8.20 -3.21 4.92
CA LEU A 186 -8.75 -3.52 6.24
C LEU A 186 -10.28 -3.50 6.26
N ARG A 187 -10.92 -2.59 5.53
CA ARG A 187 -12.39 -2.55 5.45
C ARG A 187 -12.95 -3.75 4.69
N ARG A 188 -12.39 -4.09 3.52
CA ARG A 188 -12.84 -5.24 2.70
C ARG A 188 -12.73 -6.56 3.46
N TYR A 189 -11.68 -6.70 4.27
CA TYR A 189 -11.43 -7.90 5.07
C TYR A 189 -12.04 -7.84 6.48
N ASN A 190 -12.81 -6.79 6.84
CA ASN A 190 -13.37 -6.59 8.17
C ASN A 190 -12.34 -6.58 9.32
N LEU A 191 -11.14 -6.08 9.04
CA LEU A 191 -10.00 -6.02 9.95
C LEU A 191 -9.76 -4.63 10.55
N SER A 192 -10.67 -3.66 10.35
CA SER A 192 -10.51 -2.31 10.91
C SER A 192 -10.33 -2.28 12.44
N SER A 193 -10.89 -3.26 13.16
CA SER A 193 -10.74 -3.39 14.62
C SER A 193 -9.34 -3.85 15.07
N THR A 194 -8.46 -4.19 14.13
CA THR A 194 -7.07 -4.54 14.41
C THR A 194 -6.14 -3.32 14.47
N LEU A 195 -6.64 -2.14 14.08
CA LEU A 195 -5.88 -0.91 14.18
C LEU A 195 -5.67 -0.51 15.65
N PRO A 196 -4.48 0.01 15.99
CA PRO A 196 -4.22 0.51 17.33
C PRO A 196 -5.12 1.71 17.66
N ILE A 197 -5.45 1.83 18.95
CA ILE A 197 -6.17 2.97 19.52
C ILE A 197 -5.20 3.65 20.49
N ASP A 198 -4.53 4.71 20.03
CA ASP A 198 -3.41 5.33 20.75
C ASP A 198 -3.86 6.16 21.95
N ARG A 199 -5.09 6.70 21.91
CA ARG A 199 -5.67 7.47 23.02
C ARG A 199 -7.07 7.00 23.35
N ALA A 200 -7.42 7.10 24.63
CA ALA A 200 -8.78 6.82 25.08
C ALA A 200 -9.78 7.73 24.35
N GLY A 201 -10.75 7.12 23.67
CA GLY A 201 -11.79 7.83 22.91
C GLY A 201 -11.49 8.00 21.42
N ASP A 202 -10.28 7.69 20.93
CA ASP A 202 -10.03 7.64 19.49
C ASP A 202 -10.91 6.58 18.81
N GLN A 203 -11.37 6.87 17.60
CA GLN A 203 -12.30 6.03 16.86
C GLN A 203 -11.74 5.65 15.49
N VAL A 204 -11.99 4.41 15.07
CA VAL A 204 -11.71 3.96 13.70
C VAL A 204 -12.94 4.20 12.84
N PHE A 205 -12.83 5.15 11.90
CA PHE A 205 -13.90 5.46 10.97
C PHE A 205 -13.86 4.53 9.75
N ASN A 206 -14.95 3.78 9.53
CA ASN A 206 -15.11 2.92 8.36
C ASN A 206 -15.83 3.59 7.19
N VAL A 207 -16.40 4.77 7.41
CA VAL A 207 -17.08 5.58 6.39
C VAL A 207 -16.67 7.03 6.57
N ALA A 208 -16.56 7.76 5.46
CA ALA A 208 -16.47 9.21 5.54
C ALA A 208 -17.83 9.76 6.00
N PRO A 209 -17.86 10.74 6.93
CA PRO A 209 -19.11 11.41 7.24
C PRO A 209 -19.60 12.18 6.01
N VAL A 210 -20.92 12.24 5.82
CA VAL A 210 -21.53 13.07 4.77
C VAL A 210 -21.16 14.53 5.05
N PRO A 211 -20.62 15.28 4.05
CA PRO A 211 -20.29 16.69 4.24
C PRO A 211 -21.49 17.49 4.70
N LEU A 212 -21.28 18.47 5.58
CA LEU A 212 -22.37 19.28 6.12
C LEU A 212 -23.18 19.99 5.02
N SER A 213 -22.51 20.42 3.95
CA SER A 213 -23.14 21.07 2.78
C SER A 213 -24.04 20.14 1.96
N GLU A 214 -23.91 18.82 2.11
CA GLU A 214 -24.75 17.82 1.43
C GLU A 214 -25.92 17.34 2.30
N ASN A 215 -26.06 17.86 3.53
CA ASN A 215 -27.16 17.57 4.45
C ASN A 215 -28.26 18.65 4.44
N GLU A 216 -28.16 19.64 3.55
CA GLU A 216 -29.17 20.69 3.31
C GLU A 216 -30.03 20.38 2.08
#